data_AF-A0A7V9KPQ9-F1
#
_entry.id   AF-A0A7V9KPQ9-F1
#
_cell.length_a   1.000
_cell.length_b   1.000
_cell.length_c   1.000
_cell.angle_alpha   90.00
_cell.angle_beta   90.00
_cell.angle_gamma   90.00
#
_symmetry.space_group_name_H-M   'P 1'
#
loop_
_entity.id
_entity.type
_entity.pdbx_description
1 polymer ?
#
loop_
_entity_poly.entity_id
_entity_poly.type
_entity_poly.pdbx_seq_one_letter_code
_entity_poly.pdbx_strand_id
1 'polypeptide(L)'
;MNPPPKPELDFLQPASSPLTQSLGLGRMWEAIYAQLSAAERGALGSVHVGAADRSDDFVPFAYTNQGEDRVNLTLELKPGQLELNLVGWKEAQSDAMKAWLQSVRGEDAINDLEGYEVVAFAREAYKKTPESAPWWQAESVVELGSCPAREFNAGWVARRMIELPGSRKQVKPAFHVRRSWPRESALQLDEGLVVELAREVRRLLPILREIWARS
;
A
#
# COMPACT_ATOMS: atom_id res chain seq x y z
N MET A 1 30.98 -11.21 -7.39
CA MET A 1 29.81 -11.13 -6.48
C MET A 1 28.97 -12.36 -6.74
N ASN A 2 28.61 -13.11 -5.71
CA ASN A 2 27.65 -14.21 -5.85
C ASN A 2 26.26 -13.61 -6.13
N PRO A 3 25.44 -14.24 -6.99
CA PRO A 3 24.06 -13.80 -7.16
C PRO A 3 23.34 -13.89 -5.81
N PRO A 4 22.41 -12.97 -5.50
CA PRO A 4 21.59 -13.08 -4.30
C PRO A 4 20.83 -14.42 -4.33
N PRO A 5 20.62 -15.06 -3.17
CA PRO A 5 19.84 -16.28 -3.09
C PRO A 5 18.45 -16.05 -3.68
N LYS A 6 17.94 -17.05 -4.40
CA LYS A 6 16.60 -16.99 -4.98
C LYS A 6 15.56 -16.77 -3.87
N PRO A 7 14.59 -15.87 -4.05
CA PRO A 7 13.53 -15.71 -3.06
C PRO A 7 12.61 -16.94 -3.13
N GLU A 8 12.70 -17.82 -2.12
CA GLU A 8 11.74 -18.90 -1.94
C GLU A 8 10.35 -18.31 -1.66
N LEU A 9 9.34 -18.75 -2.41
CA LEU A 9 7.95 -18.28 -2.28
C LEU A 9 7.14 -19.04 -1.22
N ASP A 10 7.77 -19.90 -0.43
CA ASP A 10 7.12 -20.67 0.63
C ASP A 10 6.38 -19.78 1.64
N PHE A 11 6.81 -18.53 1.78
CA PHE A 11 6.16 -17.53 2.61
C PHE A 11 4.73 -17.19 2.13
N LEU A 12 4.39 -17.43 0.86
CA LEU A 12 3.03 -17.27 0.35
C LEU A 12 2.12 -18.45 0.75
N GLN A 13 2.65 -19.55 1.27
CA GLN A 13 1.83 -20.71 1.67
C GLN A 13 0.95 -20.36 2.88
N PRO A 14 -0.33 -20.80 2.92
CA PRO A 14 -1.24 -20.50 4.04
C PRO A 14 -0.74 -20.98 5.41
N ALA A 15 0.03 -22.07 5.44
CA ALA A 15 0.56 -22.67 6.67
C ALA A 15 1.84 -21.98 7.19
N SER A 16 2.39 -21.02 6.45
CA SER A 16 3.62 -20.34 6.84
C SER A 16 3.42 -19.45 8.06
N SER A 17 4.41 -19.46 8.97
CA SER A 17 4.32 -18.65 10.17
C SER A 17 4.33 -17.14 9.84
N PRO A 18 3.70 -16.31 10.67
CA PRO A 18 3.80 -14.84 10.66
C PRO A 18 5.22 -14.29 10.42
N LEU A 19 6.21 -14.84 11.12
CA LEU A 19 7.62 -14.44 11.00
C LEU A 19 8.20 -14.84 9.63
N THR A 20 7.91 -16.07 9.18
CA THR A 20 8.33 -16.56 7.85
C THR A 20 7.78 -15.67 6.74
N GLN A 21 6.51 -15.30 6.84
CA GLN A 21 5.81 -14.41 5.91
C GLN A 21 6.47 -13.03 5.84
N SER A 22 6.74 -12.43 7.00
CA SER A 22 7.38 -11.12 7.11
C SER A 22 8.79 -11.14 6.49
N LEU A 23 9.63 -12.10 6.86
CA LEU A 23 10.97 -12.26 6.29
C LEU A 23 10.94 -12.52 4.78
N GLY A 24 9.94 -13.27 4.31
CA GLY A 24 9.71 -13.52 2.88
C GLY A 24 9.43 -12.24 2.10
N LEU A 25 8.59 -11.34 2.62
CA LEU A 25 8.34 -10.03 2.02
C LEU A 25 9.60 -9.16 1.96
N GLY A 26 10.46 -9.23 2.99
CA GLY A 26 11.76 -8.56 2.98
C GLY A 26 12.65 -9.04 1.82
N ARG A 27 12.82 -10.36 1.69
CA ARG A 27 13.58 -10.97 0.58
C ARG A 27 12.96 -10.67 -0.79
N MET A 28 11.64 -10.62 -0.87
CA MET A 28 10.94 -10.23 -2.10
C MET A 28 11.31 -8.81 -2.53
N TRP A 29 11.33 -7.85 -1.60
CA TRP A 29 11.77 -6.48 -1.90
C TRP A 29 13.24 -6.39 -2.31
N GLU A 30 14.13 -7.16 -1.68
CA GLU A 30 15.54 -7.25 -2.09
C GLU A 30 15.66 -7.74 -3.54
N ALA A 31 14.88 -8.76 -3.92
CA ALA A 31 14.84 -9.28 -5.27
C ALA A 31 14.26 -8.26 -6.27
N ILE A 32 13.22 -7.52 -5.89
CA ILE A 32 12.69 -6.41 -6.69
C ILE A 32 13.77 -5.34 -6.89
N TYR A 33 14.46 -4.93 -5.81
CA TYR A 33 15.52 -3.93 -5.88
C TYR A 33 16.67 -4.35 -6.81
N ALA A 34 16.98 -5.64 -6.88
CA ALA A 34 17.97 -6.16 -7.81
C ALA A 34 17.56 -5.98 -9.29
N GLN A 35 16.26 -5.90 -9.58
CA GLN A 35 15.75 -5.60 -10.93
C GLN A 35 15.76 -4.10 -11.25
N LEU A 36 15.69 -3.23 -10.25
CA LEU A 36 15.61 -1.78 -10.44
C LEU A 36 16.99 -1.15 -10.76
N SER A 37 16.97 -0.01 -11.43
CA SER A 37 18.15 0.85 -11.58
C SER A 37 18.52 1.54 -10.26
N ALA A 38 19.74 2.07 -10.17
CA ALA A 38 20.18 2.80 -8.98
C ALA A 38 19.31 4.04 -8.69
N ALA A 39 18.87 4.75 -9.72
CA ALA A 39 17.99 5.91 -9.58
C ALA A 39 16.59 5.53 -9.08
N GLU A 40 16.05 4.40 -9.54
CA GLU A 40 14.76 3.89 -9.07
C GLU A 40 14.84 3.43 -7.61
N ARG A 41 15.87 2.67 -7.23
CA ARG A 41 16.12 2.31 -5.83
C ARG A 41 16.29 3.53 -4.93
N GLY A 42 17.08 4.51 -5.38
CA GLY A 42 17.29 5.75 -4.64
C GLY A 42 15.99 6.53 -4.40
N ALA A 43 15.03 6.46 -5.33
CA ALA A 43 13.73 7.08 -5.15
C ALA A 43 12.86 6.39 -4.08
N LEU A 44 12.98 5.06 -3.94
CA LEU A 44 12.19 4.26 -2.99
C LEU A 44 12.81 4.18 -1.59
N GLY A 45 14.04 4.65 -1.41
CA GLY A 45 14.70 4.65 -0.11
C GLY A 45 14.86 3.25 0.49
N SER A 46 14.81 3.16 1.82
CA SER A 46 14.92 1.90 2.55
C SER A 46 13.56 1.19 2.66
N VAL A 47 13.63 -0.14 2.71
CA VAL A 47 12.47 -1.00 2.97
C VAL A 47 12.45 -1.37 4.45
N HIS A 48 11.26 -1.29 5.05
CA HIS A 48 10.96 -1.81 6.37
C HIS A 48 10.00 -2.98 6.27
N VAL A 49 10.25 -4.02 7.05
CA VAL A 49 9.38 -5.18 7.20
C VAL A 49 8.69 -5.09 8.55
N GLY A 50 7.38 -5.28 8.56
CA GLY A 50 6.60 -5.32 9.78
C GLY A 50 5.41 -6.24 9.65
N ALA A 51 4.58 -6.22 10.68
CA ALA A 51 3.30 -6.89 10.65
C ALA A 51 2.29 -6.14 11.52
N ALA A 52 1.04 -6.14 11.06
CA ALA A 52 -0.07 -5.58 11.81
C ALA A 52 -0.81 -6.71 12.50
N ASP A 53 -0.99 -6.57 13.81
CA ASP A 53 -1.92 -7.39 14.59
C ASP A 53 -3.30 -6.71 14.51
N ARG A 54 -4.14 -7.14 13.58
CA ARG A 54 -5.49 -6.59 13.39
C ARG A 54 -6.51 -7.58 13.93
N SER A 55 -6.74 -7.52 15.24
CA SER A 55 -7.78 -8.15 16.08
C SER A 55 -8.06 -9.66 15.95
N ASP A 56 -7.78 -10.31 14.82
CA ASP A 56 -7.81 -11.76 14.59
C ASP A 56 -6.93 -12.18 13.38
N ASP A 57 -6.40 -11.23 12.59
CA ASP A 57 -5.56 -11.50 11.41
C ASP A 57 -4.18 -10.83 11.52
N PHE A 58 -3.13 -11.65 11.45
CA PHE A 58 -1.75 -11.19 11.25
C PHE A 58 -1.57 -10.84 9.78
N VAL A 59 -1.32 -9.56 9.47
CA VAL A 59 -1.04 -9.10 8.10
C VAL A 59 0.43 -8.67 8.01
N PRO A 60 1.32 -9.53 7.49
CA PRO A 60 2.69 -9.17 7.16
C PRO A 60 2.70 -8.11 6.07
N PHE A 61 3.57 -7.13 6.22
CA PHE A 61 3.76 -6.09 5.21
C PHE A 61 5.24 -5.68 5.12
N ALA A 62 5.60 -5.10 3.98
CA ALA A 62 6.89 -4.47 3.79
C ALA A 62 6.75 -3.20 2.94
N TYR A 63 7.27 -2.08 3.43
CA TYR A 63 7.07 -0.78 2.81
C TYR A 63 8.36 0.03 2.62
N THR A 64 8.33 0.89 1.62
CA THR A 64 9.43 1.79 1.20
C THR A 64 9.40 3.13 1.97
N ASN A 65 10.47 3.93 1.88
CA ASN A 65 10.57 5.27 2.49
C ASN A 65 10.31 5.30 4.01
N GLN A 66 10.90 4.35 4.75
CA GLN A 66 10.72 4.29 6.20
C GLN A 66 11.14 5.60 6.90
N GLY A 67 10.26 6.11 7.76
CA GLY A 67 10.52 7.30 8.58
C GLY A 67 10.23 8.62 7.86
N GLU A 68 9.84 8.56 6.59
CA GLU A 68 9.53 9.75 5.80
C GLU A 68 8.03 10.05 5.81
N ASP A 69 7.67 11.33 5.70
CA ASP A 69 6.27 11.78 5.65
C ASP A 69 5.78 11.91 4.22
N ARG A 70 6.01 10.88 3.41
CA ARG A 70 5.60 10.81 2.00
C ARG A 70 4.91 9.49 1.69
N VAL A 71 4.05 9.47 0.67
CA VAL A 71 3.39 8.24 0.20
C VAL A 71 4.44 7.17 -0.12
N ASN A 72 4.19 5.95 0.35
CA ASN A 72 5.08 4.81 0.19
C ASN A 72 4.45 3.73 -0.72
N LEU A 73 5.31 2.88 -1.28
CA LEU A 73 4.91 1.57 -1.78
C LEU A 73 4.96 0.55 -0.67
N THR A 74 3.92 -0.28 -0.59
CA THR A 74 3.78 -1.35 0.40
C THR A 74 3.40 -2.65 -0.30
N LEU A 75 4.13 -3.73 -0.01
CA LEU A 75 3.67 -5.09 -0.25
C LEU A 75 2.95 -5.58 1.01
N GLU A 76 1.73 -6.09 0.86
CA GLU A 76 0.95 -6.68 1.96
C GLU A 76 0.54 -8.11 1.60
N LEU A 77 0.67 -9.03 2.55
CA LEU A 77 0.20 -10.40 2.39
C LEU A 77 -1.08 -10.61 3.21
N LYS A 78 -2.22 -10.68 2.53
CA LYS A 78 -3.52 -10.97 3.15
C LYS A 78 -3.87 -12.47 3.04
N PRO A 79 -4.83 -12.99 3.83
CA PRO A 79 -5.16 -14.42 3.86
C PRO A 79 -5.42 -15.11 2.51
N GLY A 80 -5.75 -14.38 1.44
CA GLY A 80 -5.95 -14.94 0.09
C GLY A 80 -5.18 -14.27 -1.05
N GLN A 81 -4.38 -13.22 -0.78
CA GLN A 81 -3.79 -12.41 -1.85
C GLN A 81 -2.51 -11.71 -1.42
N LEU A 82 -1.67 -11.42 -2.42
CA LEU A 82 -0.57 -10.47 -2.32
C LEU A 82 -1.03 -9.14 -2.92
N GLU A 83 -0.76 -8.04 -2.23
CA GLU A 83 -1.12 -6.69 -2.70
C GLU A 83 0.14 -5.84 -2.85
N LEU A 84 0.20 -5.04 -3.93
CA LEU A 84 1.11 -3.91 -4.07
C LEU A 84 0.29 -2.63 -4.01
N ASN A 85 0.62 -1.78 -3.05
CA ASN A 85 -0.14 -0.58 -2.73
C ASN A 85 0.74 0.68 -2.83
N LEU A 86 0.24 1.74 -3.46
CA LEU A 86 0.59 3.11 -3.08
C LEU A 86 -0.25 3.48 -1.87
N VAL A 87 0.37 3.94 -0.79
CA VAL A 87 -0.31 4.14 0.50
C VAL A 87 -0.18 5.58 0.99
N GLY A 88 -1.30 6.28 1.04
CA GLY A 88 -1.48 7.55 1.74
C GLY A 88 -2.10 7.31 3.12
N TRP A 89 -1.30 6.83 4.08
CA TRP A 89 -1.82 6.45 5.41
C TRP A 89 -1.91 7.65 6.35
N LYS A 90 -0.78 8.29 6.67
CA LYS A 90 -0.70 9.43 7.59
C LYS A 90 -1.41 10.65 7.00
N GLU A 91 -1.73 11.63 7.85
CA GLU A 91 -2.52 12.80 7.45
C GLU A 91 -1.91 13.54 6.25
N ALA A 92 -0.64 13.92 6.30
CA ALA A 92 0.03 14.61 5.18
C ALA A 92 0.06 13.75 3.90
N GLN A 93 0.37 12.45 4.04
CA GLN A 93 0.39 11.51 2.92
C GLN A 93 -1.01 11.36 2.27
N SER A 94 -2.04 11.22 3.11
CA SER A 94 -3.44 11.08 2.71
C SER A 94 -3.95 12.34 2.03
N ASP A 95 -3.61 13.52 2.56
CA ASP A 95 -3.97 14.81 1.96
C ASP A 95 -3.28 15.01 0.60
N ALA A 96 -1.99 14.70 0.50
CA ALA A 96 -1.24 14.77 -0.77
C ALA A 96 -1.82 13.80 -1.82
N MET A 97 -2.09 12.56 -1.42
CA MET A 97 -2.67 11.54 -2.30
C MET A 97 -4.08 11.91 -2.73
N LYS A 98 -4.92 12.41 -1.81
CA LYS A 98 -6.25 12.92 -2.11
C LYS A 98 -6.20 14.07 -3.11
N ALA A 99 -5.35 15.07 -2.88
CA ALA A 99 -5.20 16.21 -3.77
C ALA A 99 -4.76 15.78 -5.18
N TRP A 100 -3.87 14.79 -5.27
CA TRP A 100 -3.47 14.21 -6.55
C TRP A 100 -4.61 13.42 -7.23
N LEU A 101 -5.30 12.54 -6.50
CA LEU A 101 -6.44 11.75 -6.99
C LEU A 101 -7.61 12.63 -7.48
N GLN A 102 -7.73 13.84 -6.95
CA GLN A 102 -8.76 14.82 -7.35
C GLN A 102 -8.31 15.74 -8.49
N SER A 103 -7.09 15.56 -9.02
CA SER A 103 -6.58 16.32 -10.16
C SER A 103 -6.84 15.57 -11.47
N VAL A 104 -6.99 16.31 -12.58
CA VAL A 104 -7.17 15.72 -13.93
C VAL A 104 -6.07 14.71 -14.24
N ARG A 105 -4.81 15.07 -13.99
CA ARG A 105 -3.66 14.18 -14.21
C ARG A 105 -3.70 12.92 -13.35
N GLY A 106 -4.17 13.03 -12.11
CA GLY A 106 -4.34 11.87 -11.23
C GLY A 106 -5.43 10.94 -11.72
N GLU A 107 -6.58 11.49 -12.14
CA GLU A 107 -7.65 10.71 -12.75
C GLU A 107 -7.20 9.99 -14.02
N ASP A 108 -6.54 10.69 -14.94
CA ASP A 108 -5.99 10.10 -16.18
C ASP A 108 -5.01 8.97 -15.86
N ALA A 109 -4.04 9.23 -14.96
CA ALA A 109 -3.04 8.25 -14.57
C ALA A 109 -3.67 7.00 -13.91
N ILE A 110 -4.69 7.16 -13.07
CA ILE A 110 -5.39 6.02 -12.47
C ILE A 110 -6.14 5.23 -13.54
N ASN A 111 -6.87 5.88 -14.44
CA ASN A 111 -7.62 5.18 -15.50
C ASN A 111 -6.70 4.33 -16.40
N ASP A 112 -5.44 4.74 -16.56
CA ASP A 112 -4.41 4.00 -17.30
C ASP A 112 -3.79 2.83 -16.52
N LEU A 113 -4.08 2.65 -15.22
CA LEU A 113 -3.58 1.55 -14.39
C LEU A 113 -4.47 0.30 -14.47
N GLU A 114 -4.35 -0.46 -15.56
CA GLU A 114 -5.07 -1.73 -15.71
C GLU A 114 -4.79 -2.72 -14.55
N GLY A 115 -5.88 -3.27 -13.98
CA GLY A 115 -5.83 -4.23 -12.88
C GLY A 115 -5.68 -3.58 -11.50
N TYR A 116 -5.66 -2.25 -11.42
CA TYR A 116 -5.65 -1.52 -10.16
C TYR A 116 -7.07 -1.12 -9.71
N GLU A 117 -7.16 -0.76 -8.44
CA GLU A 117 -8.30 -0.10 -7.84
C GLU A 117 -7.84 1.01 -6.89
N VAL A 118 -8.70 2.01 -6.69
CA VAL A 118 -8.54 3.02 -5.64
C VAL A 118 -9.41 2.61 -4.46
N VAL A 119 -8.83 2.57 -3.27
CA VAL A 119 -9.51 2.17 -2.03
C VAL A 119 -9.45 3.32 -1.03
N ALA A 120 -10.58 3.63 -0.40
CA ALA A 120 -10.66 4.65 0.63
C ALA A 120 -10.94 3.99 1.99
N PHE A 121 -10.25 4.47 3.01
CA PHE A 121 -10.41 4.02 4.38
C PHE A 121 -10.77 5.18 5.31
N ALA A 122 -11.56 4.89 6.33
CA ALA A 122 -11.69 5.70 7.53
C ALA A 122 -10.80 5.10 8.62
N ARG A 123 -9.88 5.90 9.15
CA ARG A 123 -9.06 5.59 10.31
C ARG A 123 -9.65 6.31 11.51
N GLU A 124 -10.13 5.59 12.49
CA GLU A 124 -10.74 6.16 13.69
C GLU A 124 -9.81 5.96 14.88
N ALA A 125 -9.46 7.07 15.54
CA ALA A 125 -8.60 7.02 16.72
C ALA A 125 -9.33 6.34 17.88
N TYR A 126 -8.61 5.49 18.61
CA TYR A 126 -9.15 4.94 19.84
C TYR A 126 -9.45 6.05 20.85
N LYS A 127 -10.59 5.92 21.53
CA LYS A 127 -10.97 6.75 22.66
C LYS A 127 -11.49 5.86 23.79
N LYS A 128 -10.91 6.01 24.98
CA LYS A 128 -11.39 5.31 26.17
C LYS A 128 -12.77 5.79 26.61
N THR A 129 -13.04 7.09 26.49
CA THR A 129 -14.34 7.74 26.74
C THR A 129 -14.61 8.82 25.68
N PRO A 130 -15.85 9.31 25.52
CA PRO A 130 -16.16 10.39 24.58
C PRO A 130 -15.39 11.70 24.81
N GLU A 131 -14.89 11.95 26.01
CA GLU A 131 -14.12 13.15 26.38
C GLU A 131 -12.60 12.93 26.31
N SER A 132 -12.16 11.68 26.21
CA SER A 132 -10.73 11.32 26.17
C SER A 132 -10.05 11.86 24.91
N ALA A 133 -8.76 12.19 25.03
CA ALA A 133 -7.94 12.53 23.88
C ALA A 133 -7.83 11.33 22.91
N PRO A 134 -7.81 11.56 21.58
CA PRO A 134 -7.68 10.49 20.59
C PRO A 134 -6.30 9.84 20.64
N TRP A 135 -6.26 8.51 20.66
CA TRP A 135 -5.03 7.72 20.61
C TRP A 135 -4.90 6.97 19.28
N TRP A 136 -4.03 7.49 18.42
CA TRP A 136 -3.84 7.00 17.05
C TRP A 136 -2.96 5.74 16.92
N GLN A 137 -2.36 5.27 18.02
CA GLN A 137 -1.57 4.02 17.99
C GLN A 137 -2.44 2.76 18.11
N ALA A 138 -3.70 2.90 18.50
CA ALA A 138 -4.68 1.81 18.57
C ALA A 138 -5.91 2.12 17.71
N GLU A 139 -5.69 2.74 16.55
CA GLU A 139 -6.78 3.10 15.64
C GLU A 139 -7.53 1.87 15.10
N SER A 140 -8.83 2.04 14.87
CA SER A 140 -9.62 1.12 14.04
C SER A 140 -9.64 1.61 12.60
N VAL A 141 -9.83 0.69 11.66
CA VAL A 141 -9.81 0.98 10.23
C VAL A 141 -11.05 0.36 9.60
N VAL A 142 -11.79 1.18 8.86
CA VAL A 142 -12.96 0.75 8.08
C VAL A 142 -12.73 1.08 6.62
N GLU A 143 -12.88 0.09 5.74
CA GLU A 143 -12.90 0.34 4.30
C GLU A 143 -14.22 1.01 3.92
N LEU A 144 -14.15 2.20 3.33
CA LEU A 144 -15.31 2.96 2.84
C LEU A 144 -15.74 2.51 1.43
N GLY A 145 -14.89 1.73 0.77
CA GLY A 145 -15.13 1.12 -0.52
C GLY A 145 -13.93 1.21 -1.43
N SER A 146 -14.01 0.44 -2.52
CA SER A 146 -13.05 0.46 -3.61
C SER A 146 -13.70 0.83 -4.94
N CYS A 147 -12.88 1.28 -5.88
CA CYS A 147 -13.28 1.63 -7.24
C CYS A 147 -12.24 1.08 -8.21
N PRO A 148 -12.63 0.20 -9.16
CA PRO A 148 -11.73 -0.21 -10.23
C PRO A 148 -11.16 1.00 -10.95
N ALA A 149 -9.86 0.95 -11.27
CA ALA A 149 -9.13 2.04 -11.92
C ALA A 149 -9.86 2.59 -13.15
N ARG A 150 -10.38 1.72 -14.01
CA ARG A 150 -11.12 2.08 -15.24
C ARG A 150 -12.45 2.81 -15.03
N GLU A 151 -12.99 2.76 -13.81
CA GLU A 151 -14.27 3.37 -13.42
C GLU A 151 -14.04 4.61 -12.54
N PHE A 152 -12.78 4.94 -12.26
CA PHE A 152 -12.40 5.98 -11.34
C PHE A 152 -12.65 7.37 -11.93
N ASN A 153 -13.15 8.26 -11.07
CA ASN A 153 -13.17 9.71 -11.31
C ASN A 153 -12.94 10.43 -9.98
N ALA A 154 -12.46 11.68 -10.06
CA ALA A 154 -12.23 12.54 -8.89
C ALA A 154 -13.48 12.69 -8.00
N GLY A 155 -14.67 12.62 -8.59
CA GLY A 155 -15.95 12.64 -7.88
C GLY A 155 -16.14 11.44 -6.94
N TRP A 156 -15.53 10.29 -7.24
CA TRP A 156 -15.58 9.11 -6.36
C TRP A 156 -14.93 9.41 -5.01
N VAL A 157 -13.74 10.03 -5.01
CA VAL A 157 -13.05 10.45 -3.77
C VAL A 157 -13.93 11.40 -2.97
N ALA A 158 -14.54 12.39 -3.62
CA ALA A 158 -15.40 13.36 -2.95
C ALA A 158 -16.59 12.67 -2.26
N ARG A 159 -17.23 11.69 -2.91
CA ARG A 159 -18.32 10.90 -2.31
C ARG A 159 -17.86 10.13 -1.08
N ARG A 160 -16.70 9.45 -1.15
CA ARG A 160 -16.15 8.72 0.02
C ARG A 160 -15.85 9.65 1.20
N MET A 161 -15.42 10.90 0.95
CA MET A 161 -15.16 11.86 2.01
C MET A 161 -16.41 12.35 2.74
N ILE A 162 -17.59 12.31 2.10
CA ILE A 162 -18.88 12.64 2.72
C ILE A 162 -19.29 11.53 3.70
N GLU A 163 -18.87 10.29 3.43
CA GLU A 163 -19.20 9.10 4.24
C GLU A 163 -18.35 8.98 5.52
N LEU A 164 -17.35 9.85 5.72
CA LEU A 164 -16.50 9.81 6.92
C LEU A 164 -17.32 10.12 8.18
N PRO A 165 -17.38 9.19 9.15
CA PRO A 165 -18.09 9.44 10.39
C PRO A 165 -17.35 10.45 11.26
N GLY A 166 -18.08 11.38 11.89
CA GLY A 166 -17.53 12.25 12.92
C GLY A 166 -16.61 13.37 12.42
N SER A 167 -15.79 13.91 13.32
CA SER A 167 -14.91 15.05 13.04
C SER A 167 -13.53 14.61 12.56
N ARG A 168 -12.83 15.47 11.80
CA ARG A 168 -11.43 15.25 11.37
C ARG A 168 -10.43 15.04 12.51
N LYS A 169 -10.79 15.43 13.75
CA LYS A 169 -9.97 15.19 14.94
C LYS A 169 -10.03 13.73 15.42
N GLN A 170 -11.08 13.00 15.05
CA GLN A 170 -11.35 11.63 15.48
C GLN A 170 -11.21 10.63 14.34
N VAL A 171 -11.59 11.05 13.13
CA VAL A 171 -11.55 10.19 11.94
C VAL A 171 -10.73 10.87 10.85
N LYS A 172 -9.77 10.14 10.30
CA LYS A 172 -8.90 10.58 9.21
C LYS A 172 -9.07 9.66 8.01
N PRO A 173 -9.10 10.20 6.78
CA PRO A 173 -9.09 9.36 5.60
C PRO A 173 -7.71 8.74 5.39
N ALA A 174 -7.67 7.60 4.73
CA ALA A 174 -6.48 7.07 4.06
C ALA A 174 -6.87 6.53 2.68
N PHE A 175 -5.90 6.51 1.77
CA PHE A 175 -6.11 6.09 0.39
C PHE A 175 -5.06 5.09 -0.04
N HIS A 176 -5.50 4.06 -0.76
CA HIS A 176 -4.62 3.12 -1.43
C HIS A 176 -4.91 3.15 -2.93
N VAL A 177 -3.86 3.04 -3.74
CA VAL A 177 -3.96 2.59 -5.14
C VAL A 177 -3.34 1.21 -5.18
N ARG A 178 -4.17 0.20 -5.38
CA ARG A 178 -3.88 -1.19 -5.08
C ARG A 178 -3.94 -2.03 -6.35
N ARG A 179 -2.94 -2.90 -6.53
CA ARG A 179 -3.03 -4.08 -7.40
C ARG A 179 -2.94 -5.32 -6.53
N SER A 180 -3.81 -6.28 -6.79
CA SER A 180 -3.93 -7.52 -6.02
C SER A 180 -3.72 -8.71 -6.92
N TRP A 181 -2.97 -9.70 -6.43
CA TRP A 181 -2.84 -11.01 -7.04
C TRP A 181 -3.41 -12.05 -6.09
N PRO A 182 -4.39 -12.86 -6.52
CA PRO A 182 -4.76 -14.05 -5.77
C PRO A 182 -3.52 -14.88 -5.46
N ARG A 183 -3.44 -15.42 -4.25
CA ARG A 183 -2.26 -16.16 -3.79
C ARG A 183 -1.87 -17.30 -4.73
N GLU A 184 -2.85 -18.02 -5.26
CA GLU A 184 -2.62 -19.06 -6.26
C GLU A 184 -1.93 -18.51 -7.51
N SER A 185 -2.42 -17.40 -8.06
CA SER A 185 -1.81 -16.74 -9.23
C SER A 185 -0.40 -16.22 -8.91
N ALA A 186 -0.17 -15.69 -7.71
CA ALA A 186 1.16 -15.25 -7.28
C ALA A 186 2.14 -16.45 -7.18
N LEU A 187 1.68 -17.60 -6.69
CA LEU A 187 2.48 -18.83 -6.64
C LEU A 187 2.75 -19.39 -8.04
N GLN A 188 1.78 -19.33 -8.96
CA GLN A 188 1.95 -19.80 -10.34
C GLN A 188 2.96 -18.96 -11.14
N LEU A 189 3.14 -17.68 -10.78
CA LEU A 189 4.15 -16.83 -11.40
C LEU A 189 5.58 -17.24 -11.04
N ASP A 190 5.78 -17.91 -9.90
CA ASP A 190 7.09 -18.36 -9.40
C ASP A 190 8.18 -17.27 -9.52
N GLU A 191 9.30 -17.52 -10.19
CA GLU A 191 10.36 -16.54 -10.45
C GLU A 191 9.86 -15.30 -11.23
N GLY A 192 8.81 -15.46 -12.03
CA GLY A 192 8.16 -14.38 -12.78
C GLY A 192 7.44 -13.36 -11.90
N LEU A 193 7.10 -13.70 -10.64
CA LEU A 193 6.42 -12.78 -9.73
C LEU A 193 7.30 -11.57 -9.41
N VAL A 194 8.60 -11.78 -9.19
CA VAL A 194 9.55 -10.69 -8.92
C VAL A 194 9.64 -9.74 -10.10
N VAL A 195 9.69 -10.27 -11.33
CA VAL A 195 9.77 -9.48 -12.56
C VAL A 195 8.48 -8.66 -12.75
N GLU A 196 7.33 -9.28 -12.51
CA GLU A 196 6.02 -8.63 -12.54
C GLU A 196 5.95 -7.50 -11.51
N LEU A 197 6.29 -7.76 -10.24
CA LEU A 197 6.28 -6.74 -9.19
C LEU A 197 7.25 -5.60 -9.50
N ALA A 198 8.46 -5.90 -10.00
CA ALA A 198 9.41 -4.87 -10.41
C ALA A 198 8.88 -4.01 -11.57
N ARG A 199 8.15 -4.60 -12.53
CA ARG A 199 7.47 -3.86 -13.59
C ARG A 199 6.40 -2.93 -13.02
N GLU A 200 5.56 -3.43 -12.13
CA GLU A 200 4.50 -2.63 -11.50
C GLU A 200 5.08 -1.50 -10.63
N VAL A 201 6.17 -1.76 -9.90
CA VAL A 201 6.91 -0.71 -9.16
C VAL A 201 7.38 0.39 -10.10
N ARG A 202 7.97 0.07 -11.25
CA ARG A 202 8.39 1.08 -12.25
C ARG A 202 7.21 1.86 -12.82
N ARG A 203 6.06 1.20 -13.00
CA ARG A 203 4.82 1.84 -13.45
C ARG A 203 4.30 2.86 -12.44
N LEU A 204 4.45 2.58 -11.14
CA LEU A 204 3.99 3.45 -10.05
C LEU A 204 4.98 4.57 -9.67
N LEU A 205 6.26 4.44 -10.02
CA LEU A 205 7.30 5.43 -9.67
C LEU A 205 7.02 6.86 -10.19
N PRO A 206 6.56 7.07 -11.45
CA PRO A 206 6.18 8.40 -11.92
C PRO A 206 5.04 9.01 -11.08
N ILE A 207 4.04 8.20 -10.72
CA ILE A 207 2.90 8.62 -9.91
C ILE A 207 3.35 9.05 -8.51
N LEU A 208 4.22 8.26 -7.86
CA LEU A 208 4.80 8.63 -6.56
C LEU A 208 5.48 9.99 -6.60
N ARG A 209 6.31 10.23 -7.61
CA ARG A 209 7.04 11.50 -7.76
C ARG A 209 6.09 12.68 -7.92
N GLU A 210 4.99 12.50 -8.64
CA GLU A 210 3.96 13.54 -8.78
C GLU A 210 3.23 13.83 -7.47
N ILE A 211 2.96 12.81 -6.66
CA ILE A 211 2.34 12.98 -5.34
C ILE A 211 3.31 13.69 -4.39
N TRP A 212 4.60 13.27 -4.37
CA TRP A 212 5.62 13.88 -3.53
C TRP A 212 5.90 15.34 -3.87
N ALA A 213 5.78 15.73 -5.14
CA ALA A 213 5.91 17.13 -5.56
C ALA A 213 4.80 18.04 -5.00
N ARG A 214 3.78 17.48 -4.35
CA ARG A 214 2.65 18.17 -3.71
C ARG A 214 2.66 18.07 -2.19
N SER A 215 3.58 17.28 -1.62
CA SER A 215 3.71 17.05 -0.18
C SER A 215 4.61 18.10 0.47
#